data_AF-A0A5K3FH33-F1
#
_entry.id   AF-A0A5K3FH33-F1
#
_cell.length_a   1.000
_cell.length_b   1.000
_cell.length_c   1.000
_cell.angle_alpha   90.00
_cell.angle_beta   90.00
_cell.angle_gamma   90.00
#
_symmetry.space_group_name_H-M   'P 1'
#
loop_
_entity.id
_entity.type
_entity.pdbx_description
1 polymer ?
#
loop_
_entity_poly.entity_id
_entity_poly.type
_entity_poly.pdbx_seq_one_letter_code
_entity_poly.pdbx_strand_id
1 'polypeptide(L)'
;MVAITSFEDIELEPEVRDSIVTICKHFHESVRLLSQKFLEQLRRHNYVTPTSYLELIHTFKKLLNQKRSELTLMRNRYLTGLKELDFAAEEISKMKVELVELQPQLIATGAETDELLAKVAKDTIQVEAQRTVVASDQLIANQQAAAAQSIKDECEADLAEALPILSDALASLDTLKQNDITLVKSMKNPPSVVKLVMEAVCIMMQEKPDRKPDASTGKMVEDYWTVSLKLLGDLKFLEKLKSYNIDAIPAAAMKRIRDIYIPNKDFNPKIVRNASTACEGLCKWIIALDKYDAVAKVVAPKKAKLAVAEKELEVQNQKLSEKMAILEAVEAKMAKLQAELDAAQKKKQDLIENIDLCGKKLERATQLISGLGGEKTRWTAAAKRLKV
;
A
#
# COMPACT_ATOMS: atom_id res chain seq x y z
N MET A 1 98.69 4.82 -25.81
CA MET A 1 98.01 6.12 -26.00
C MET A 1 96.65 5.91 -26.66
N VAL A 2 96.55 5.34 -27.87
CA VAL A 2 95.27 5.15 -28.59
C VAL A 2 94.23 4.31 -27.83
N ALA A 3 94.60 3.18 -27.21
CA ALA A 3 93.67 2.38 -26.42
C ALA A 3 93.19 3.10 -25.14
N ILE A 4 94.06 3.89 -24.49
CA ILE A 4 93.72 4.63 -23.27
C ILE A 4 92.59 5.63 -23.58
N THR A 5 92.79 6.47 -24.59
CA THR A 5 91.81 7.48 -25.01
C THR A 5 90.53 6.85 -25.56
N SER A 6 90.62 5.67 -26.17
CA SER A 6 89.45 4.99 -26.75
C SER A 6 88.54 4.31 -25.71
N PHE A 7 88.99 4.13 -24.46
CA PHE A 7 88.23 3.51 -23.38
C PHE A 7 87.80 4.49 -22.28
N GLU A 8 88.10 5.78 -22.43
CA GLU A 8 87.69 6.84 -21.49
C GLU A 8 86.17 7.03 -21.43
N ASP A 9 85.49 6.87 -22.56
CA ASP A 9 84.04 7.03 -22.74
C ASP A 9 83.22 5.80 -22.29
N ILE A 10 83.87 4.76 -21.78
CA ILE A 10 83.21 3.57 -21.22
C ILE A 10 83.39 3.53 -19.71
N GLU A 11 82.26 3.32 -19.03
CA GLU A 11 82.21 3.09 -17.59
C GLU A 11 82.83 1.72 -17.25
N LEU A 12 84.03 1.75 -16.69
CA LEU A 12 84.85 0.61 -16.26
C LEU A 12 85.55 0.98 -14.96
N GLU A 13 85.75 0.00 -14.09
CA GLU A 13 86.64 0.17 -12.94
C GLU A 13 88.06 0.52 -13.43
N PRO A 14 88.78 1.44 -12.75
CA PRO A 14 90.10 1.89 -13.21
C PRO A 14 91.08 0.74 -13.47
N GLU A 15 91.13 -0.24 -12.57
CA GLU A 15 92.01 -1.41 -12.67
C GLU A 15 91.67 -2.31 -13.88
N VAL A 16 90.38 -2.46 -14.19
CA VAL A 16 89.90 -3.23 -15.34
C VAL A 16 90.23 -2.49 -16.64
N ARG A 17 90.08 -1.16 -16.66
CA ARG A 17 90.42 -0.35 -17.83
C ARG A 17 91.91 -0.48 -18.18
N ASP A 18 92.80 -0.36 -17.20
CA ASP A 18 94.25 -0.51 -17.41
C ASP A 18 94.63 -1.91 -17.89
N SER A 19 93.95 -2.93 -17.37
CA SER A 19 94.11 -4.32 -17.80
C SER A 19 93.69 -4.52 -19.26
N ILE A 20 92.54 -3.97 -19.67
CA ILE A 20 92.06 -4.03 -21.06
C ILE A 20 93.03 -3.34 -22.02
N VAL A 21 93.53 -2.15 -21.65
CA VAL A 21 94.53 -1.41 -22.44
C VAL A 21 95.79 -2.26 -22.65
N THR A 22 96.27 -2.91 -21.58
CA THR A 22 97.44 -3.79 -21.62
C THR A 22 97.21 -5.00 -22.54
N ILE A 23 96.03 -5.64 -22.43
CA ILE A 23 95.66 -6.79 -23.26
C ILE A 23 95.52 -6.40 -24.73
N CYS A 24 94.89 -5.27 -25.05
CA CYS A 24 94.80 -4.79 -26.43
C CYS A 24 96.19 -4.61 -27.06
N LYS A 25 97.13 -3.99 -26.31
CA LYS A 25 98.52 -3.85 -26.76
C LYS A 25 99.16 -5.23 -27.01
N HIS A 26 98.99 -6.16 -26.07
CA HIS A 26 99.53 -7.52 -26.20
C HIS A 26 99.00 -8.24 -27.45
N PHE A 27 97.69 -8.17 -27.74
CA PHE A 27 97.12 -8.80 -28.93
C PHE A 27 97.64 -8.20 -30.24
N HIS A 28 97.85 -6.89 -30.30
CA HIS A 28 98.41 -6.27 -31.50
C HIS A 28 99.86 -6.70 -31.74
N GLU A 29 100.68 -6.69 -30.69
CA GLU A 29 102.08 -7.12 -30.77
C GLU A 29 102.20 -8.62 -31.09
N SER A 30 101.35 -9.46 -30.51
CA SER A 30 101.38 -10.91 -30.75
C SER A 30 100.97 -11.26 -32.18
N VAL A 31 99.93 -10.63 -32.73
CA VAL A 31 99.52 -10.83 -34.14
C VAL A 31 100.59 -10.34 -35.11
N ARG A 32 101.30 -9.26 -34.78
CA ARG A 32 102.46 -8.79 -35.57
C ARG A 32 103.57 -9.85 -35.65
N LEU A 33 103.94 -10.43 -34.51
CA LEU A 33 104.95 -11.49 -34.44
C LEU A 33 104.48 -12.78 -35.14
N LEU A 34 103.20 -13.15 -34.98
CA LEU A 34 102.61 -14.30 -35.67
C LEU A 34 102.59 -14.11 -37.19
N SER A 35 102.36 -12.88 -37.67
CA SER A 35 102.36 -12.58 -39.11
C SER A 35 103.74 -12.72 -39.74
N GLN A 36 104.82 -12.40 -39.00
CA GLN A 36 106.19 -12.67 -39.43
C GLN A 36 106.44 -14.19 -39.56
N LYS A 37 106.07 -14.96 -38.53
CA LYS A 37 106.17 -16.43 -38.56
C LYS A 37 105.36 -17.05 -39.70
N PHE A 38 104.17 -16.53 -39.96
CA PHE A 38 103.30 -16.98 -41.05
C PHE A 38 103.95 -16.78 -42.42
N LEU A 39 104.63 -15.64 -42.62
CA LEU A 39 105.40 -15.37 -43.84
C LEU A 39 106.60 -16.31 -43.96
N GLU A 40 107.33 -16.55 -42.88
CA GLU A 40 108.51 -17.43 -42.88
C GLU A 40 108.14 -18.88 -43.24
N GLN A 41 107.06 -19.40 -42.66
CA GLN A 41 106.66 -20.80 -42.78
C GLN A 41 105.86 -21.09 -44.04
N LEU A 42 104.91 -20.23 -44.41
CA LEU A 42 103.96 -20.49 -45.49
C LEU A 42 104.14 -19.58 -46.70
N ARG A 43 105.12 -18.65 -46.66
CA ARG A 43 105.39 -17.68 -47.74
C ARG A 43 104.17 -16.85 -48.15
N ARG A 44 103.24 -16.62 -47.23
CA ARG A 44 102.03 -15.82 -47.43
C ARG A 44 102.10 -14.56 -46.57
N HIS A 45 101.78 -13.41 -47.14
CA HIS A 45 101.74 -12.15 -46.40
C HIS A 45 100.41 -11.99 -45.63
N ASN A 46 100.53 -11.57 -44.37
CA ASN A 46 99.43 -11.02 -43.58
C ASN A 46 99.87 -9.65 -43.05
N TYR A 47 99.14 -8.59 -43.39
CA TYR A 47 99.53 -7.22 -43.04
C TYR A 47 98.80 -6.76 -41.79
N VAL A 48 99.56 -6.43 -40.75
CA VAL A 48 99.03 -5.87 -39.50
C VAL A 48 99.12 -4.36 -39.58
N THR A 49 97.98 -3.67 -39.62
CA THR A 49 97.90 -2.21 -39.78
C THR A 49 97.34 -1.53 -38.52
N PRO A 50 97.59 -0.23 -38.32
CA PRO A 50 96.93 0.54 -37.25
C PRO A 50 95.40 0.52 -37.34
N THR A 51 94.84 0.46 -38.56
CA THR A 51 93.39 0.33 -38.78
C THR A 51 92.84 -0.95 -38.16
N SER A 52 93.53 -2.08 -38.32
CA SER A 52 93.14 -3.36 -37.70
C SER A 52 93.15 -3.30 -36.16
N TYR A 53 94.01 -2.45 -35.57
CA TYR A 53 94.02 -2.22 -34.11
C TYR A 53 92.82 -1.38 -33.64
N LEU A 54 92.46 -0.34 -34.39
CA LEU A 54 91.26 0.45 -34.11
C LEU A 54 89.98 -0.38 -34.27
N GLU A 55 89.93 -1.27 -35.27
CA GLU A 55 88.83 -2.21 -35.48
C GLU A 55 88.68 -3.20 -34.31
N LEU A 56 89.79 -3.71 -33.75
CA LEU A 56 89.76 -4.54 -32.54
C LEU A 56 89.11 -3.79 -31.37
N ILE A 57 89.55 -2.56 -31.12
CA ILE A 57 89.02 -1.72 -30.04
C ILE A 57 87.53 -1.44 -30.28
N HIS A 58 87.15 -0.99 -31.48
CA HIS A 58 85.77 -0.69 -31.82
C HIS A 58 84.86 -1.91 -31.68
N THR A 59 85.32 -3.07 -32.17
CA THR A 59 84.58 -4.34 -32.06
C THR A 59 84.40 -4.76 -30.61
N PHE A 60 85.44 -4.63 -29.78
CA PHE A 60 85.34 -4.90 -28.35
C PHE A 60 84.36 -3.97 -27.66
N LYS A 61 84.40 -2.65 -27.91
CA LYS A 61 83.45 -1.67 -27.37
C LYS A 61 82.00 -2.01 -27.75
N LYS A 62 81.78 -2.30 -29.03
CA LYS A 62 80.45 -2.69 -29.55
C LYS A 62 79.95 -3.96 -28.88
N LEU A 63 80.78 -5.00 -28.81
CA LEU A 63 80.43 -6.27 -28.20
C LEU A 63 80.18 -6.13 -26.69
N LEU A 64 81.00 -5.35 -25.98
CA LEU A 64 80.83 -5.07 -24.56
C LEU A 64 79.48 -4.40 -24.30
N ASN A 65 79.14 -3.34 -25.05
CA ASN A 65 77.87 -2.65 -24.90
C ASN A 65 76.69 -3.58 -25.21
N GLN A 66 76.77 -4.37 -26.30
CA GLN A 66 75.75 -5.36 -26.64
C GLN A 66 75.54 -6.36 -25.49
N LYS A 67 76.62 -6.94 -24.95
CA LYS A 67 76.55 -7.91 -23.85
C LYS A 67 76.03 -7.29 -22.56
N ARG A 68 76.44 -6.06 -22.23
CA ARG A 68 75.90 -5.32 -21.08
C ARG A 68 74.40 -5.08 -21.24
N SER A 69 73.95 -4.64 -22.41
CA SER A 69 72.52 -4.45 -22.68
C SER A 69 71.72 -5.75 -22.59
N GLU A 70 72.24 -6.87 -23.14
CA GLU A 70 71.62 -8.19 -23.02
C GLU A 70 71.49 -8.62 -21.55
N LEU A 71 72.56 -8.48 -20.76
CA LEU A 71 72.57 -8.85 -19.33
C LEU A 71 71.64 -7.95 -18.51
N THR A 72 71.65 -6.64 -18.74
CA THR A 72 70.74 -5.69 -18.09
C THR A 72 69.28 -6.00 -18.41
N LEU A 73 68.96 -6.30 -19.67
CA LEU A 73 67.61 -6.69 -20.07
C LEU A 73 67.16 -7.97 -19.36
N MET A 74 68.01 -9.00 -19.32
CA MET A 74 67.72 -10.24 -18.59
C MET A 74 67.53 -9.99 -17.09
N ARG A 75 68.39 -9.17 -16.49
CA ARG A 75 68.27 -8.80 -15.07
C ARG A 75 66.96 -8.07 -14.79
N ASN A 76 66.63 -7.07 -15.60
CA ASN A 76 65.40 -6.29 -15.43
C ASN A 76 64.15 -7.16 -15.53
N ARG A 77 64.14 -8.15 -16.44
CA ARG A 77 63.04 -9.12 -16.53
C ARG A 77 62.82 -9.88 -15.22
N TYR A 78 63.90 -10.33 -14.56
CA TYR A 78 63.78 -10.99 -13.25
C TYR A 78 63.32 -10.02 -12.16
N LEU A 79 63.82 -8.79 -12.15
CA LEU A 79 63.41 -7.77 -11.17
C LEU A 79 61.93 -7.40 -11.31
N THR A 80 61.42 -7.26 -12.55
CA THR A 80 59.99 -7.05 -12.80
C THR A 80 59.17 -8.22 -12.29
N GLY A 81 59.55 -9.47 -12.60
CA GLY A 81 58.84 -10.65 -12.09
C GLY A 81 58.83 -10.74 -10.56
N LEU A 82 59.92 -10.37 -9.88
CA LEU A 82 59.98 -10.32 -8.43
C LEU A 82 59.05 -9.24 -7.86
N LYS A 83 59.00 -8.06 -8.49
CA LYS A 83 58.08 -6.98 -8.09
C LYS A 83 56.62 -7.41 -8.18
N GLU A 84 56.22 -8.09 -9.24
CA GLU A 84 54.86 -8.62 -9.40
C GLU A 84 54.53 -9.69 -8.35
N LEU A 85 55.50 -10.56 -8.00
CA LEU A 85 55.32 -11.54 -6.92
C LEU A 85 55.14 -10.88 -5.56
N ASP A 86 55.89 -9.82 -5.26
CA ASP A 86 55.75 -9.07 -4.01
C ASP A 86 54.41 -8.35 -3.94
N PHE A 87 53.96 -7.72 -5.03
CA PHE A 87 52.64 -7.10 -5.13
C PHE A 87 51.52 -8.12 -4.90
N ALA A 88 51.57 -9.29 -5.55
CA ALA A 88 50.59 -10.34 -5.36
C ALA A 88 50.57 -10.89 -3.91
N ALA A 89 51.72 -10.97 -3.24
CA ALA A 89 51.79 -11.36 -1.83
C ALA A 89 51.15 -10.33 -0.88
N GLU A 90 51.27 -9.03 -1.20
CA GLU A 90 50.62 -7.95 -0.46
C GLU A 90 49.09 -8.02 -0.61
N GLU A 91 48.58 -8.19 -1.83
CA GLU A 91 47.14 -8.30 -2.09
C GLU A 91 46.51 -9.53 -1.40
N ILE A 92 47.21 -10.66 -1.34
CA ILE A 92 46.77 -11.83 -0.58
C ILE A 92 46.68 -11.51 0.93
N SER A 93 47.64 -10.76 1.46
CA SER A 93 47.63 -10.34 2.87
C SER A 93 46.43 -9.45 3.17
N LYS A 94 46.10 -8.49 2.29
CA LYS A 94 44.89 -7.64 2.42
C LYS A 94 43.61 -8.47 2.39
N MET A 95 43.50 -9.39 1.43
CA MET A 95 42.35 -10.29 1.30
C MET A 95 42.16 -11.20 2.52
N LYS A 96 43.25 -11.64 3.16
CA LYS A 96 43.20 -12.40 4.43
C LYS A 96 42.59 -11.58 5.55
N VAL A 97 42.97 -10.31 5.68
CA VAL A 97 42.42 -9.41 6.71
C VAL A 97 40.94 -9.18 6.47
N GLU A 98 40.54 -8.86 5.24
CA GLU A 98 39.14 -8.67 4.86
C GLU A 98 38.27 -9.90 5.18
N LEU A 99 38.76 -11.11 4.86
CA LEU A 99 38.04 -12.35 5.17
C LEU A 99 37.82 -12.55 6.68
N VAL A 100 38.82 -12.20 7.50
CA VAL A 100 38.71 -12.27 8.98
C VAL A 100 37.72 -11.22 9.50
N GLU A 101 37.67 -10.03 8.90
CA GLU A 101 36.74 -8.95 9.27
C GLU A 101 35.29 -9.24 8.88
N LEU A 102 35.06 -9.99 7.79
CA LEU A 102 33.71 -10.35 7.33
C LEU A 102 33.06 -11.45 8.19
N GLN A 103 33.83 -12.39 8.74
CA GLN A 103 33.30 -13.48 9.58
C GLN A 103 32.46 -13.02 10.79
N PRO A 104 32.92 -12.10 11.66
CA PRO A 104 32.11 -11.64 12.78
C PRO A 104 30.86 -10.87 12.32
N GLN A 105 30.93 -10.16 11.20
CA GLN A 105 29.76 -9.48 10.63
C GLN A 105 28.70 -10.47 10.17
N LEU A 106 29.10 -11.61 9.59
CA LEU A 106 28.16 -12.67 9.23
C LEU A 106 27.49 -13.28 10.46
N ILE A 107 28.24 -13.53 11.53
CA ILE A 107 27.69 -14.08 12.78
C ILE A 107 26.69 -13.11 13.41
N ALA A 108 27.06 -11.83 13.52
CA ALA A 108 26.18 -10.79 14.06
C ALA A 108 24.90 -10.62 13.22
N THR A 109 25.04 -10.45 11.90
CA THR A 109 23.90 -10.35 10.97
C THR A 109 23.03 -11.62 11.02
N GLY A 110 23.65 -12.79 11.20
CA GLY A 110 22.95 -14.07 11.35
C GLY A 110 22.07 -14.09 12.59
N ALA A 111 22.61 -13.72 13.75
CA ALA A 111 21.87 -13.67 15.00
C ALA A 111 20.73 -12.64 14.96
N GLU A 112 20.98 -11.44 14.41
CA GLU A 112 19.95 -10.41 14.22
C GLU A 112 18.81 -10.90 13.31
N THR A 113 19.14 -11.61 12.23
CA THR A 113 18.15 -12.18 11.31
C THR A 113 17.30 -13.25 12.00
N ASP A 114 17.92 -14.11 12.81
CA ASP A 114 17.22 -15.19 13.51
C ASP A 114 16.28 -14.65 14.60
N GLU A 115 16.69 -13.59 15.32
CA GLU A 115 15.83 -12.88 16.27
C GLU A 115 14.63 -12.22 15.58
N LEU A 116 14.88 -11.54 14.45
CA LEU A 116 13.82 -10.91 13.66
C LEU A 116 12.84 -11.95 13.11
N LEU A 117 13.33 -13.11 12.67
CA LEU A 117 12.51 -14.22 12.19
C LEU A 117 11.60 -14.77 13.31
N ALA A 118 12.12 -14.93 14.52
CA ALA A 118 11.33 -15.36 15.67
C ALA A 118 10.24 -14.35 16.03
N LYS A 119 10.55 -13.05 15.96
CA LYS A 119 9.60 -11.96 16.19
C LYS A 119 8.49 -11.93 15.14
N VAL A 120 8.84 -12.00 13.85
CA VAL A 120 7.90 -12.10 12.72
C VAL A 120 6.98 -13.30 12.88
N ALA A 121 7.51 -14.48 13.22
CA ALA A 121 6.71 -15.68 13.43
C ALA A 121 5.69 -15.52 14.57
N LYS A 122 6.10 -14.92 15.70
CA LYS A 122 5.20 -14.65 16.83
C LYS A 122 4.12 -13.63 16.47
N ASP A 123 4.51 -12.53 15.84
CA ASP A 123 3.60 -11.44 15.50
C ASP A 123 2.60 -11.87 14.41
N THR A 124 3.01 -12.74 13.48
CA THR A 124 2.12 -13.33 12.46
C THR A 124 0.95 -14.07 13.09
N ILE A 125 1.21 -14.90 14.11
CA ILE A 125 0.15 -15.66 14.82
C ILE A 125 -0.83 -14.69 15.49
N GLN A 126 -0.33 -13.61 16.08
CA GLN A 126 -1.18 -12.60 16.74
C GLN A 126 -2.03 -11.83 15.72
N VAL A 127 -1.45 -11.42 14.59
CA VAL A 127 -2.16 -10.74 13.49
C VAL A 127 -3.26 -11.62 12.93
N GLU A 128 -2.97 -12.89 12.65
CA GLU A 128 -3.96 -13.80 12.05
C GLU A 128 -5.12 -14.13 13.01
N ALA A 129 -4.82 -14.27 14.31
CA ALA A 129 -5.85 -14.38 15.34
C ALA A 129 -6.76 -13.14 15.36
N GLN A 130 -6.17 -11.94 15.30
CA GLN A 130 -6.94 -10.70 15.29
C GLN A 130 -7.74 -10.52 14.00
N ARG A 131 -7.19 -10.91 12.86
CA ARG A 131 -7.87 -10.91 11.56
C ARG A 131 -9.12 -11.80 11.58
N THR A 132 -9.01 -12.98 12.19
CA THR A 132 -10.14 -13.90 12.35
C THR A 132 -11.26 -13.28 13.21
N VAL A 133 -10.90 -12.63 14.31
CA VAL A 133 -11.86 -11.94 15.18
C VAL A 133 -12.57 -10.80 14.44
N VAL A 134 -11.82 -9.93 13.75
CA VAL A 134 -12.38 -8.82 12.98
C VAL A 134 -13.30 -9.33 11.86
N ALA A 135 -12.92 -10.40 11.16
CA ALA A 135 -13.75 -11.01 10.13
C ALA A 135 -15.08 -11.54 10.70
N SER A 136 -15.04 -12.18 11.88
CA SER A 136 -16.25 -12.62 12.58
C SER A 136 -17.13 -11.44 12.99
N ASP A 137 -16.56 -10.39 13.56
CA ASP A 137 -17.30 -9.19 13.97
C ASP A 137 -17.94 -8.47 12.77
N GLN A 138 -17.25 -8.41 11.63
CA GLN A 138 -17.76 -7.86 10.39
C GLN A 138 -18.99 -8.63 9.88
N LEU A 139 -18.96 -9.98 9.97
CA LEU A 139 -20.11 -10.80 9.58
C LEU A 139 -21.33 -10.52 10.47
N ILE A 140 -21.12 -10.39 11.78
CA ILE A 140 -22.18 -10.05 12.74
C ILE A 140 -22.77 -8.66 12.44
N ALA A 141 -21.92 -7.66 12.22
CA ALA A 141 -22.36 -6.31 11.86
C ALA A 141 -23.16 -6.29 10.56
N ASN A 142 -22.72 -7.04 9.54
CA ASN A 142 -23.44 -7.15 8.27
C ASN A 142 -24.81 -7.83 8.43
N GLN A 143 -24.92 -8.86 9.26
CA GLN A 143 -26.19 -9.52 9.57
C GLN A 143 -27.16 -8.57 10.30
N GLN A 144 -26.65 -7.81 11.27
CA GLN A 144 -27.45 -6.81 11.97
C GLN A 144 -27.89 -5.68 11.05
N ALA A 145 -27.02 -5.23 10.14
CA ALA A 145 -27.36 -4.23 9.12
C ALA A 145 -28.48 -4.72 8.21
N ALA A 146 -28.40 -5.97 7.73
CA ALA A 146 -29.43 -6.59 6.90
C ALA A 146 -30.76 -6.72 7.64
N ALA A 147 -30.74 -7.10 8.93
CA ALA A 147 -31.94 -7.18 9.74
C ALA A 147 -32.59 -5.79 9.96
N ALA A 148 -31.79 -4.76 10.27
CA ALA A 148 -32.29 -3.39 10.40
C ALA A 148 -32.87 -2.87 9.08
N GLN A 149 -32.20 -3.14 7.96
CA GLN A 149 -32.69 -2.76 6.62
C GLN A 149 -34.02 -3.46 6.29
N SER A 150 -34.14 -4.76 6.58
CA SER A 150 -35.41 -5.49 6.36
C SER A 150 -36.56 -4.90 7.18
N ILE A 151 -36.33 -4.52 8.45
CA ILE A 151 -37.35 -3.88 9.29
C ILE A 151 -37.74 -2.51 8.71
N LYS A 152 -36.75 -1.76 8.21
CA LYS A 152 -36.98 -0.47 7.56
C LYS A 152 -37.83 -0.61 6.30
N ASP A 153 -37.47 -1.55 5.43
CA ASP A 153 -38.20 -1.82 4.18
C ASP A 153 -39.65 -2.23 4.47
N GLU A 154 -39.89 -3.06 5.49
CA GLU A 154 -41.25 -3.39 5.94
C GLU A 154 -42.02 -2.18 6.46
N CYS A 155 -41.38 -1.29 7.24
CA CYS A 155 -42.03 -0.06 7.72
C CYS A 155 -42.40 0.85 6.56
N GLU A 156 -41.51 1.01 5.59
CA GLU A 156 -41.72 1.86 4.42
C GLU A 156 -42.80 1.29 3.50
N ALA A 157 -42.84 -0.03 3.32
CA ALA A 157 -43.89 -0.72 2.57
C ALA A 157 -45.28 -0.54 3.20
N ASP A 158 -45.41 -0.72 4.52
CA ASP A 158 -46.67 -0.51 5.23
C ASP A 158 -47.13 0.96 5.12
N LEU A 159 -46.21 1.92 5.28
CA LEU A 159 -46.51 3.34 5.14
C LEU A 159 -46.90 3.73 3.70
N ALA A 160 -46.30 3.09 2.69
CA ALA A 160 -46.59 3.35 1.29
C ALA A 160 -48.04 2.99 0.89
N GLU A 161 -48.74 2.14 1.66
CA GLU A 161 -50.16 1.86 1.42
C GLU A 161 -51.06 3.03 1.88
N ALA A 162 -50.74 3.67 3.02
CA ALA A 162 -51.59 4.70 3.62
C ALA A 162 -51.27 6.13 3.15
N LEU A 163 -49.99 6.44 2.88
CA LEU A 163 -49.55 7.79 2.51
C LEU A 163 -50.21 8.34 1.23
N PRO A 164 -50.35 7.56 0.12
CA PRO A 164 -51.00 8.06 -1.09
C PRO A 164 -52.49 8.35 -0.86
N ILE A 165 -53.16 7.53 -0.05
CA ILE A 165 -54.59 7.70 0.26
C ILE A 165 -54.79 8.98 1.09
N LEU A 166 -53.90 9.22 2.06
CA LEU A 166 -53.91 10.45 2.86
C LEU A 166 -53.61 11.69 2.00
N SER A 167 -52.65 11.60 1.09
CA SER A 167 -52.31 12.68 0.16
C SER A 167 -53.48 13.02 -0.76
N ASP A 168 -54.17 12.03 -1.34
CA ASP A 168 -55.36 12.24 -2.18
C ASP A 168 -56.52 12.88 -1.40
N ALA A 169 -56.69 12.49 -0.14
CA ALA A 169 -57.67 13.10 0.75
C ALA A 169 -57.34 14.57 1.07
N LEU A 170 -56.08 14.89 1.38
CA LEU A 170 -55.65 16.27 1.62
C LEU A 170 -55.76 17.13 0.36
N ALA A 171 -55.40 16.58 -0.81
CA ALA A 171 -55.61 17.25 -2.09
C ALA A 171 -57.10 17.50 -2.38
N SER A 172 -57.97 16.55 -2.03
CA SER A 172 -59.43 16.75 -2.11
C SER A 172 -59.88 17.90 -1.19
N LEU A 173 -59.30 18.06 0.01
CA LEU A 173 -59.59 19.20 0.89
C LEU A 173 -59.06 20.53 0.32
N ASP A 174 -57.96 20.54 -0.43
CA ASP A 174 -57.45 21.74 -1.10
C ASP A 174 -58.38 22.24 -2.21
N THR A 175 -59.17 21.35 -2.82
CA THR A 175 -60.15 21.76 -3.85
C THR A 175 -61.42 22.40 -3.29
N LEU A 176 -61.66 22.27 -1.98
CA LEU A 176 -62.85 22.83 -1.32
C LEU A 176 -62.75 24.35 -1.17
N LYS A 177 -63.73 25.08 -1.69
CA LYS A 177 -63.82 26.53 -1.52
C LYS A 177 -64.77 26.90 -0.39
N GLN A 178 -64.60 28.09 0.18
CA GLN A 178 -65.47 28.63 1.24
C GLN A 178 -66.96 28.68 0.82
N ASN A 179 -67.23 28.87 -0.48
CA ASN A 179 -68.59 28.88 -1.02
C ASN A 179 -69.26 27.49 -0.89
N ASP A 180 -68.49 26.41 -1.08
CA ASP A 180 -69.01 25.03 -0.99
C ASP A 180 -69.39 24.68 0.46
N ILE A 181 -68.62 25.18 1.42
CA ILE A 181 -68.91 25.08 2.88
C ILE A 181 -70.18 25.88 3.23
N THR A 182 -70.30 27.09 2.67
CA THR A 182 -71.46 27.96 2.90
C THR A 182 -72.75 27.33 2.35
N LEU A 183 -72.67 26.63 1.21
CA LEU A 183 -73.77 25.87 0.64
C LEU A 183 -74.26 24.76 1.58
N VAL A 184 -73.36 23.93 2.13
CA VAL A 184 -73.72 22.90 3.11
C VAL A 184 -74.34 23.51 4.36
N LYS A 185 -73.80 24.63 4.86
CA LYS A 185 -74.34 25.35 6.03
C LYS A 185 -75.76 25.90 5.80
N SER A 186 -76.09 26.29 4.57
CA SER A 186 -77.40 26.88 4.24
C SER A 186 -78.55 25.86 4.13
N MET A 187 -78.25 24.56 4.17
CA MET A 187 -79.25 23.48 4.05
C MET A 187 -80.13 23.42 5.31
N LYS A 188 -81.40 23.86 5.18
CA LYS A 188 -82.38 23.79 6.27
C LYS A 188 -82.76 22.35 6.66
N ASN A 189 -82.78 21.45 5.68
CA ASN A 189 -83.02 20.01 5.90
C ASN A 189 -82.06 19.19 5.02
N PRO A 190 -80.83 18.94 5.49
CA PRO A 190 -79.82 18.27 4.68
C PRO A 190 -80.16 16.77 4.47
N PRO A 191 -79.74 16.18 3.33
CA PRO A 191 -79.85 14.74 3.10
C PRO A 191 -79.20 13.90 4.21
N SER A 192 -79.68 12.68 4.42
CA SER A 192 -79.14 11.77 5.45
C SER A 192 -77.64 11.55 5.31
N VAL A 193 -77.15 11.36 4.07
CA VAL A 193 -75.72 11.22 3.74
C VAL A 193 -74.88 12.44 4.15
N VAL A 194 -75.42 13.66 4.05
CA VAL A 194 -74.71 14.88 4.47
C VAL A 194 -74.66 14.98 6.00
N LYS A 195 -75.74 14.61 6.70
CA LYS A 195 -75.76 14.52 8.17
C LYS A 195 -74.71 13.53 8.68
N LEU A 196 -74.64 12.34 8.07
CA LEU A 196 -73.67 11.29 8.41
C LEU A 196 -72.21 11.75 8.28
N VAL A 197 -71.87 12.42 7.17
CA VAL A 197 -70.50 12.94 6.98
C VAL A 197 -70.16 14.03 7.99
N MET A 198 -71.07 14.98 8.22
CA MET A 198 -70.82 16.07 9.17
C MET A 198 -70.74 15.58 10.62
N GLU A 199 -71.53 14.58 10.98
CA GLU A 199 -71.45 13.91 12.27
C GLU A 199 -70.08 13.24 12.48
N ALA A 200 -69.61 12.51 11.47
CA ALA A 200 -68.30 11.88 11.51
C ALA A 200 -67.15 12.92 11.62
N VAL A 201 -67.26 14.06 10.93
CA VAL A 201 -66.29 15.18 11.07
C VAL A 201 -66.31 15.75 12.50
N CYS A 202 -67.49 15.96 13.08
CA CYS A 202 -67.62 16.45 14.46
C CYS A 202 -67.00 15.49 15.48
N ILE A 203 -67.15 14.18 15.28
CA ILE A 203 -66.52 13.15 16.13
C ILE A 203 -64.99 13.21 16.03
N MET A 204 -64.44 13.35 14.82
CA MET A 204 -62.99 13.48 14.60
C MET A 204 -62.43 14.78 15.21
N MET A 205 -63.20 15.87 15.15
CA MET A 205 -62.87 17.15 15.78
C MET A 205 -63.14 17.20 17.29
N GLN A 206 -63.63 16.11 17.88
CA GLN A 206 -63.97 15.98 19.31
C GLN A 206 -65.04 16.96 19.81
N GLU A 207 -65.96 17.36 18.94
CA GLU A 207 -67.06 18.25 19.28
C GLU A 207 -68.18 17.48 19.99
N LYS A 208 -68.72 18.05 21.08
CA LYS A 208 -69.76 17.39 21.89
C LYS A 208 -71.13 17.49 21.19
N PRO A 209 -71.92 16.41 21.12
CA PRO A 209 -73.27 16.46 20.55
C PRO A 209 -74.24 17.29 21.38
N ASP A 210 -75.20 17.92 20.72
CA ASP A 210 -76.37 18.50 21.39
C ASP A 210 -77.41 17.38 21.62
N ARG A 211 -78.02 17.30 22.80
CA ARG A 211 -79.07 16.29 23.07
C ARG A 211 -80.44 16.89 22.77
N LYS A 212 -81.15 16.36 21.77
CA LYS A 212 -82.51 16.79 21.42
C LYS A 212 -83.51 15.63 21.44
N PRO A 213 -84.78 15.89 21.79
CA PRO A 213 -85.83 14.90 21.67
C PRO A 213 -86.10 14.60 20.18
N ASP A 214 -86.06 13.32 19.81
CA ASP A 214 -86.42 12.84 18.48
C ASP A 214 -87.90 13.10 18.20
N ALA A 215 -88.18 13.74 17.06
CA ALA A 215 -89.53 14.12 16.63
C ALA A 215 -90.47 12.92 16.41
N SER A 216 -89.93 11.70 16.27
CA SER A 216 -90.70 10.49 15.98
C SER A 216 -90.88 9.55 17.18
N THR A 217 -89.89 9.45 18.07
CA THR A 217 -89.88 8.49 19.18
C THR A 217 -89.85 9.13 20.58
N GLY A 218 -89.68 10.44 20.69
CA GLY A 218 -89.59 11.17 21.97
C GLY A 218 -88.33 10.87 22.79
N LYS A 219 -87.43 10.00 22.32
CA LYS A 219 -86.16 9.67 22.98
C LYS A 219 -85.12 10.77 22.72
N MET A 220 -84.27 11.03 23.70
CA MET A 220 -83.16 11.98 23.55
C MET A 220 -82.08 11.38 22.66
N VAL A 221 -81.93 11.92 21.46
CA VAL A 221 -80.92 11.50 20.47
C VAL A 221 -79.79 12.52 20.44
N GLU A 222 -78.57 12.05 20.19
CA GLU A 222 -77.40 12.90 19.93
C GLU A 222 -77.56 13.56 18.56
N ASP A 223 -77.77 14.88 18.53
CA ASP A 223 -77.84 15.69 17.32
C ASP A 223 -76.48 16.39 17.08
N TYR A 224 -75.74 15.89 16.10
CA TYR A 224 -74.48 16.51 15.67
C TYR A 224 -74.68 17.60 14.60
N TRP A 225 -75.88 17.77 14.03
CA TRP A 225 -76.10 18.75 12.96
C TRP A 225 -76.02 20.19 13.47
N THR A 226 -76.54 20.46 14.67
CA THR A 226 -76.49 21.82 15.24
C THR A 226 -75.06 22.24 15.58
N VAL A 227 -74.24 21.27 16.00
CA VAL A 227 -72.84 21.45 16.35
C VAL A 227 -71.99 21.59 15.09
N SER A 228 -72.28 20.80 14.06
CA SER A 228 -71.60 20.88 12.77
C SER A 228 -71.80 22.22 12.07
N LEU A 229 -72.94 22.90 12.26
CA LEU A 229 -73.17 24.26 11.76
C LEU A 229 -72.26 25.31 12.44
N LYS A 230 -71.93 25.12 13.72
CA LYS A 230 -70.95 25.97 14.43
C LYS A 230 -69.55 25.74 13.87
N LEU A 231 -69.19 24.47 13.64
CA LEU A 231 -67.92 24.07 13.07
C LEU A 231 -67.73 24.58 11.63
N LEU A 232 -68.76 24.46 10.77
CA LEU A 232 -68.78 25.02 9.41
C LEU A 232 -68.81 26.56 9.40
N GLY A 233 -69.14 27.20 10.52
CA GLY A 233 -69.10 28.65 10.68
C GLY A 233 -67.72 29.20 11.00
N ASP A 234 -66.76 28.35 11.35
CA ASP A 234 -65.39 28.75 11.63
C ASP A 234 -64.63 29.02 10.33
N LEU A 235 -64.11 30.24 10.18
CA LEU A 235 -63.30 30.66 9.01
C LEU A 235 -62.01 29.83 8.87
N LYS A 236 -61.52 29.22 9.98
CA LYS A 236 -60.34 28.37 9.99
C LYS A 236 -60.66 26.87 9.89
N PHE A 237 -61.89 26.49 9.59
CA PHE A 237 -62.30 25.09 9.55
C PHE A 237 -61.43 24.23 8.62
N LEU A 238 -61.20 24.67 7.37
CA LEU A 238 -60.35 23.95 6.42
C LEU A 238 -58.89 23.87 6.88
N GLU A 239 -58.36 24.96 7.46
CA GLU A 239 -57.01 24.96 8.02
C GLU A 239 -56.88 23.93 9.14
N LYS A 240 -57.87 23.86 10.05
CA LYS A 240 -57.90 22.89 11.14
C LYS A 240 -57.93 21.44 10.66
N LEU A 241 -58.63 21.14 9.56
CA LEU A 241 -58.64 19.80 8.97
C LEU A 241 -57.29 19.42 8.35
N LYS A 242 -56.62 20.37 7.69
CA LYS A 242 -55.30 20.16 7.07
C LYS A 242 -54.18 20.06 8.11
N SER A 243 -54.26 20.84 9.18
CA SER A 243 -53.31 20.82 10.29
C SER A 243 -53.70 19.82 11.39
N TYR A 244 -54.63 18.91 11.12
CA TYR A 244 -55.09 17.94 12.10
C TYR A 244 -53.95 16.97 12.45
N ASN A 245 -53.78 16.69 13.74
CA ASN A 245 -52.73 15.78 14.19
C ASN A 245 -53.14 14.33 13.92
N ILE A 246 -52.72 13.83 12.77
CA ILE A 246 -53.00 12.48 12.28
C ILE A 246 -52.36 11.36 13.12
N ASP A 247 -51.30 11.67 13.87
CA ASP A 247 -50.57 10.69 14.69
C ASP A 247 -51.13 10.57 16.12
N ALA A 248 -51.99 11.50 16.55
CA ALA A 248 -52.52 11.57 17.91
C ALA A 248 -54.07 11.56 17.95
N ILE A 249 -54.69 10.66 17.18
CA ILE A 249 -56.15 10.52 17.15
C ILE A 249 -56.63 9.73 18.38
N PRO A 250 -57.60 10.24 19.17
CA PRO A 250 -58.11 9.48 20.31
C PRO A 250 -58.77 8.17 19.87
N ALA A 251 -58.39 7.07 20.52
CA ALA A 251 -58.93 5.75 20.22
C ALA A 251 -60.48 5.69 20.32
N ALA A 252 -61.09 6.48 21.20
CA ALA A 252 -62.53 6.55 21.35
C ALA A 252 -63.24 7.16 20.12
N ALA A 253 -62.70 8.24 19.55
CA ALA A 253 -63.22 8.85 18.34
C ALA A 253 -63.09 7.89 17.15
N MET A 254 -61.91 7.29 17.01
CA MET A 254 -61.63 6.40 15.88
C MET A 254 -62.44 5.10 15.93
N LYS A 255 -62.68 4.57 17.13
CA LYS A 255 -63.58 3.42 17.35
C LYS A 255 -65.01 3.73 16.91
N ARG A 256 -65.57 4.89 17.28
CA ARG A 256 -66.92 5.30 16.85
C ARG A 256 -67.02 5.39 15.32
N ILE A 257 -65.99 5.93 14.67
CA ILE A 257 -65.95 6.02 13.21
C ILE A 257 -65.97 4.63 12.55
N ARG A 258 -65.13 3.71 13.02
CA ARG A 258 -65.04 2.33 12.53
C ARG A 258 -66.30 1.50 12.77
N ASP A 259 -66.93 1.65 13.93
CA ASP A 259 -68.09 0.83 14.30
C ASP A 259 -69.37 1.30 13.61
N ILE A 260 -69.53 2.61 13.38
CA ILE A 260 -70.81 3.21 12.95
C ILE A 260 -70.80 3.67 11.49
N TYR A 261 -69.71 4.28 11.00
CA TYR A 261 -69.72 5.00 9.71
C TYR A 261 -68.99 4.23 8.61
N ILE A 262 -67.81 3.68 8.86
CA ILE A 262 -67.05 2.91 7.84
C ILE A 262 -67.84 1.72 7.24
N PRO A 263 -68.63 0.94 8.02
CA PRO A 263 -69.42 -0.18 7.49
C PRO A 263 -70.71 0.27 6.79
N ASN A 264 -71.11 1.54 6.96
CA ASN A 264 -72.36 2.05 6.42
C ASN A 264 -72.25 2.27 4.90
N LYS A 265 -73.13 1.63 4.13
CA LYS A 265 -73.17 1.75 2.67
C LYS A 265 -73.34 3.19 2.19
N ASP A 266 -74.02 4.02 2.97
CA ASP A 266 -74.26 5.43 2.65
C ASP A 266 -73.03 6.33 2.88
N PHE A 267 -72.03 5.85 3.64
CA PHE A 267 -70.77 6.56 3.91
C PHE A 267 -69.72 6.26 2.85
N ASN A 268 -70.07 6.50 1.59
CA ASN A 268 -69.20 6.27 0.43
C ASN A 268 -69.01 7.57 -0.34
N PRO A 269 -67.77 8.00 -0.64
CA PRO A 269 -67.50 9.23 -1.39
C PRO A 269 -68.29 9.36 -2.69
N LYS A 270 -68.50 8.25 -3.41
CA LYS A 270 -69.27 8.24 -4.68
C LYS A 270 -70.75 8.54 -4.48
N ILE A 271 -71.33 8.09 -3.38
CA ILE A 271 -72.75 8.33 -3.03
C ILE A 271 -72.90 9.74 -2.47
N VAL A 272 -71.99 10.14 -1.58
CA VAL A 272 -71.97 11.47 -0.95
C VAL A 272 -71.81 12.57 -2.00
N ARG A 273 -71.01 12.34 -3.05
CA ARG A 273 -70.82 13.27 -4.17
C ARG A 273 -72.13 13.71 -4.82
N ASN A 274 -73.12 12.81 -4.93
CA ASN A 274 -74.42 13.12 -5.53
C ASN A 274 -75.23 14.11 -4.69
N ALA A 275 -74.97 14.19 -3.38
CA ALA A 275 -75.61 15.14 -2.48
C ALA A 275 -74.78 16.43 -2.33
N SER A 276 -73.46 16.33 -2.20
CA SER A 276 -72.56 17.46 -2.08
C SER A 276 -71.11 17.07 -2.42
N THR A 277 -70.50 17.81 -3.36
CA THR A 277 -69.07 17.71 -3.66
C THR A 277 -68.22 18.13 -2.46
N ALA A 278 -68.71 19.05 -1.62
CA ALA A 278 -67.99 19.46 -0.42
C ALA A 278 -67.87 18.31 0.60
N CYS A 279 -68.98 17.56 0.75
CA CYS A 279 -69.04 16.42 1.65
C CYS A 279 -68.27 15.21 1.09
N GLU A 280 -68.05 15.11 -0.22
CA GLU A 280 -67.17 14.08 -0.81
C GLU A 280 -65.74 14.21 -0.27
N GLY A 281 -65.16 15.42 -0.29
CA GLY A 281 -63.80 15.67 0.20
C GLY A 281 -63.66 15.35 1.70
N LEU A 282 -64.65 15.74 2.50
CA LEU A 282 -64.72 15.42 3.94
C LEU A 282 -64.86 13.91 4.20
N CYS A 283 -65.66 13.21 3.40
CA CYS A 283 -65.82 11.76 3.50
C CYS A 283 -64.52 11.03 3.15
N LYS A 284 -63.82 11.43 2.07
CA LYS A 284 -62.50 10.89 1.72
C LYS A 284 -61.47 11.12 2.82
N TRP A 285 -61.47 12.30 3.43
CA TRP A 285 -60.58 12.62 4.54
C TRP A 285 -60.76 11.70 5.75
N ILE A 286 -62.00 11.44 6.17
CA ILE A 286 -62.26 10.53 7.30
C ILE A 286 -61.83 9.09 6.96
N ILE A 287 -62.12 8.61 5.75
CA ILE A 287 -61.72 7.27 5.30
C ILE A 287 -60.19 7.15 5.24
N ALA A 288 -59.49 8.20 4.79
CA ALA A 288 -58.04 8.22 4.75
C ALA A 288 -57.41 8.22 6.15
N LEU A 289 -57.99 8.97 7.11
CA LEU A 289 -57.55 8.97 8.50
C LEU A 289 -57.76 7.62 9.18
N ASP A 290 -58.86 6.94 8.89
CA ASP A 290 -59.10 5.59 9.40
C ASP A 290 -58.03 4.58 8.95
N LYS A 291 -57.72 4.59 7.64
CA LYS A 291 -56.68 3.75 7.05
C LYS A 291 -55.29 4.11 7.58
N TYR A 292 -54.98 5.40 7.70
CA TYR A 292 -53.72 5.86 8.28
C TYR A 292 -53.57 5.44 9.74
N ASP A 293 -54.59 5.62 10.60
CA ASP A 293 -54.54 5.20 12.01
C ASP A 293 -54.34 3.69 12.16
N ALA A 294 -54.95 2.89 11.28
CA ALA A 294 -54.76 1.44 11.27
C ALA A 294 -53.30 1.06 10.95
N VAL A 295 -52.72 1.67 9.89
CA VAL A 295 -51.32 1.44 9.51
C VAL A 295 -50.35 2.01 10.53
N ALA A 296 -50.58 3.22 11.05
CA ALA A 296 -49.74 3.88 12.04
C ALA A 296 -49.60 3.03 13.32
N LYS A 297 -50.66 2.34 13.75
CA LYS A 297 -50.62 1.41 14.90
C LYS A 297 -49.79 0.16 14.63
N VAL A 298 -49.73 -0.32 13.38
CA VAL A 298 -48.87 -1.46 12.98
C VAL A 298 -47.41 -1.01 12.82
N VAL A 299 -47.20 0.19 12.29
CA VAL A 299 -45.86 0.74 12.02
C VAL A 299 -45.19 1.28 13.29
N ALA A 300 -45.93 1.82 14.27
CA ALA A 300 -45.37 2.34 15.52
C ALA A 300 -44.45 1.35 16.26
N PRO A 301 -44.84 0.09 16.53
CA PRO A 301 -43.93 -0.88 17.14
C PRO A 301 -42.76 -1.25 16.22
N LYS A 302 -42.93 -1.25 14.89
CA LYS A 302 -41.85 -1.52 13.95
C LYS A 302 -40.82 -0.38 13.93
N LYS A 303 -41.24 0.89 13.96
CA LYS A 303 -40.37 2.07 14.11
C LYS A 303 -39.58 2.03 15.42
N ALA A 304 -40.22 1.65 16.52
CA ALA A 304 -39.52 1.49 17.80
C ALA A 304 -38.46 0.37 17.73
N LYS A 305 -38.77 -0.77 17.10
CA LYS A 305 -37.81 -1.85 16.86
C LYS A 305 -36.67 -1.42 15.94
N LEU A 306 -36.96 -0.67 14.87
CA LEU A 306 -35.97 -0.12 13.96
C LEU A 306 -34.99 0.78 14.71
N ALA A 307 -35.49 1.71 15.51
CA ALA A 307 -34.64 2.62 16.29
C ALA A 307 -33.71 1.89 17.28
N VAL A 308 -34.18 0.79 17.88
CA VAL A 308 -33.34 -0.07 18.73
C VAL A 308 -32.27 -0.78 17.89
N ALA A 309 -32.66 -1.39 16.76
CA ALA A 309 -31.74 -2.10 15.88
C ALA A 309 -30.68 -1.16 15.27
N GLU A 310 -31.05 0.04 14.85
CA GLU A 310 -30.12 1.06 14.34
C GLU A 310 -29.13 1.52 15.41
N LYS A 311 -29.58 1.71 16.65
CA LYS A 311 -28.70 2.09 17.76
C LYS A 311 -27.73 0.97 18.13
N GLU A 312 -28.19 -0.28 18.14
CA GLU A 312 -27.32 -1.45 18.34
C GLU A 312 -26.29 -1.58 17.22
N LEU A 313 -26.72 -1.40 15.96
CA LEU A 313 -25.85 -1.40 14.79
C LEU A 313 -24.78 -0.31 14.87
N GLU A 314 -25.15 0.91 15.27
CA GLU A 314 -24.21 2.03 15.42
C GLU A 314 -23.11 1.69 16.45
N VAL A 315 -23.48 1.15 17.60
CA VAL A 315 -22.52 0.74 18.64
C VAL A 315 -21.59 -0.37 18.13
N GLN A 316 -22.11 -1.33 17.36
CA GLN A 316 -21.28 -2.41 16.80
C GLN A 316 -20.35 -1.90 15.71
N ASN A 317 -20.82 -1.00 14.84
CA ASN A 317 -19.99 -0.38 13.80
C ASN A 317 -18.87 0.47 14.39
N GLN A 318 -19.11 1.21 15.48
CA GLN A 318 -18.05 1.95 16.19
C GLN A 318 -16.96 1.00 16.71
N LYS A 319 -17.35 -0.09 17.40
CA LYS A 319 -16.40 -1.10 17.90
C LYS A 319 -15.65 -1.79 16.77
N LEU A 320 -16.34 -2.10 15.67
CA LEU A 320 -15.73 -2.71 14.49
C LEU A 320 -14.72 -1.77 13.84
N SER A 321 -15.05 -0.48 13.70
CA SER A 321 -14.14 0.54 13.18
C SER A 321 -12.87 0.68 14.04
N GLU A 322 -13.00 0.66 15.37
CA GLU A 322 -11.85 0.67 16.28
C GLU A 322 -10.97 -0.56 16.08
N LYS A 323 -11.58 -1.75 16.02
CA LYS A 323 -10.85 -3.02 15.80
C LYS A 323 -10.18 -3.08 14.42
N MET A 324 -10.83 -2.56 13.38
CA MET A 324 -10.26 -2.46 12.04
C MET A 324 -9.07 -1.51 12.00
N ALA A 325 -9.14 -0.35 12.65
CA ALA A 325 -8.03 0.59 12.74
C ALA A 325 -6.82 -0.02 13.48
N ILE A 326 -7.08 -0.80 14.54
CA ILE A 326 -6.02 -1.56 15.22
C ILE A 326 -5.42 -2.61 14.29
N LEU A 327 -6.26 -3.38 13.58
CA LEU A 327 -5.78 -4.40 12.63
C LEU A 327 -4.89 -3.79 11.56
N GLU A 328 -5.32 -2.69 10.93
CA GLU A 328 -4.54 -1.96 9.92
C GLU A 328 -3.20 -1.47 10.47
N ALA A 329 -3.18 -0.92 11.69
CA ALA A 329 -1.96 -0.48 12.34
C ALA A 329 -0.98 -1.63 12.63
N VAL A 330 -1.49 -2.81 12.99
CA VAL A 330 -0.65 -3.99 13.23
C VAL A 330 -0.18 -4.61 11.91
N GLU A 331 -1.02 -4.70 10.89
CA GLU A 331 -0.63 -5.15 9.54
C GLU A 331 0.44 -4.25 8.93
N ALA A 332 0.34 -2.93 9.10
CA ALA A 332 1.36 -1.98 8.65
C ALA A 332 2.71 -2.18 9.37
N LYS A 333 2.68 -2.51 10.68
CA LYS A 333 3.91 -2.87 11.42
C LYS A 333 4.47 -4.21 10.94
N MET A 334 3.61 -5.18 10.66
CA MET A 334 4.00 -6.49 10.15
C MET A 334 4.68 -6.38 8.78
N ALA A 335 4.14 -5.55 7.88
CA ALA A 335 4.74 -5.29 6.58
C ALA A 335 6.14 -4.66 6.69
N LYS A 336 6.36 -3.75 7.65
CA LYS A 336 7.69 -3.19 7.92
C LYS A 336 8.67 -4.24 8.44
N LEU A 337 8.25 -5.05 9.42
CA LEU A 337 9.09 -6.12 9.97
C LEU A 337 9.45 -7.17 8.90
N GLN A 338 8.52 -7.49 7.99
CA GLN A 338 8.81 -8.39 6.87
C GLN A 338 9.83 -7.78 5.90
N ALA A 339 9.71 -6.50 5.57
CA ALA A 339 10.68 -5.81 4.71
C ALA A 339 12.08 -5.74 5.37
N GLU A 340 12.14 -5.51 6.69
CA GLU A 340 13.39 -5.57 7.46
C GLU A 340 13.99 -6.98 7.44
N LEU A 341 13.16 -8.02 7.56
CA LEU A 341 13.60 -9.43 7.50
C LEU A 341 14.19 -9.76 6.13
N ASP A 342 13.49 -9.40 5.06
CA ASP A 342 13.94 -9.67 3.70
C ASP A 342 15.27 -8.96 3.41
N ALA A 343 15.43 -7.73 3.89
CA ALA A 343 16.69 -6.97 3.77
C ALA A 343 17.83 -7.62 4.58
N ALA A 344 17.56 -8.06 5.81
CA ALA A 344 18.54 -8.73 6.66
C ALA A 344 18.97 -10.09 6.07
N GLN A 345 18.02 -10.88 5.57
CA GLN A 345 18.28 -12.15 4.88
C GLN A 345 19.12 -11.95 3.62
N LYS A 346 18.80 -10.93 2.82
CA LYS A 346 19.61 -10.58 1.64
C LYS A 346 21.03 -10.21 2.04
N LYS A 347 21.21 -9.35 3.05
CA LYS A 347 22.54 -8.98 3.56
C LYS A 347 23.31 -10.20 4.07
N LYS A 348 22.66 -11.10 4.79
CA LYS A 348 23.25 -12.38 5.25
C LYS A 348 23.72 -13.22 4.08
N GLN A 349 22.90 -13.35 3.03
CA GLN A 349 23.24 -14.10 1.82
C GLN A 349 24.42 -13.47 1.07
N ASP A 350 24.41 -12.15 0.87
CA ASP A 350 25.50 -11.41 0.22
C ASP A 350 26.82 -11.59 1.00
N LEU A 351 26.78 -11.58 2.34
CA LEU A 351 27.96 -11.84 3.18
C LEU A 351 28.47 -13.29 3.03
N ILE A 352 27.58 -14.28 2.98
CA ILE A 352 27.96 -15.69 2.75
C ILE A 352 28.66 -15.84 1.40
N GLU A 353 28.09 -15.27 0.34
CA GLU A 353 28.64 -15.34 -1.01
C GLU A 353 30.00 -14.63 -1.10
N ASN A 354 30.14 -13.45 -0.48
CA ASN A 354 31.40 -12.73 -0.44
C ASN A 354 32.49 -13.49 0.31
N ILE A 355 32.16 -14.10 1.46
CA ILE A 355 33.11 -14.89 2.25
C ILE A 355 33.55 -16.14 1.47
N ASP A 356 32.61 -16.87 0.84
CA ASP A 356 32.94 -18.04 0.02
C ASP A 356 33.82 -17.68 -1.18
N LEU A 357 33.46 -16.62 -1.90
CA LEU A 357 34.23 -16.15 -3.05
C LEU A 357 35.64 -15.68 -2.63
N CYS A 358 35.73 -14.92 -1.54
CA CYS A 358 37.01 -14.46 -0.99
C CYS A 358 37.88 -15.65 -0.55
N GLY A 359 37.29 -16.63 0.15
CA GLY A 359 37.96 -17.87 0.56
C GLY A 359 38.54 -18.64 -0.62
N LYS A 360 37.74 -18.84 -1.68
CA LYS A 360 38.18 -19.52 -2.91
C LYS A 360 39.30 -18.75 -3.64
N LYS A 361 39.21 -17.42 -3.71
CA LYS A 361 40.26 -16.58 -4.31
C LYS A 361 41.56 -16.67 -3.52
N LEU A 362 41.47 -16.59 -2.19
CA LEU A 362 42.60 -16.64 -1.28
C LEU A 362 43.30 -17.99 -1.31
N GLU A 363 42.55 -19.09 -1.35
CA GLU A 363 43.10 -20.44 -1.52
C GLU A 363 43.92 -20.55 -2.81
N ARG A 364 43.32 -20.18 -3.96
CA ARG A 364 43.98 -20.22 -5.27
C ARG A 364 45.22 -19.34 -5.32
N ALA A 365 45.13 -18.11 -4.79
CA ALA A 365 46.23 -17.16 -4.77
C ALA A 365 47.38 -17.64 -3.87
N THR A 366 47.06 -18.24 -2.72
CA THR A 366 48.04 -18.82 -1.80
C THR A 366 48.76 -20.01 -2.43
N GLN A 367 48.02 -20.90 -3.12
CA GLN A 367 48.62 -22.02 -3.86
C GLN A 367 49.58 -21.53 -4.96
N LEU A 368 49.19 -20.49 -5.71
CA LEU A 368 50.01 -19.93 -6.78
C LEU A 368 51.30 -19.29 -6.25
N ILE A 369 51.23 -18.48 -5.19
CA ILE A 369 52.42 -17.87 -4.58
C ILE A 369 53.33 -18.91 -3.93
N SER A 370 52.76 -19.92 -3.27
CA SER A 370 53.52 -21.04 -2.71
C SER A 370 54.27 -21.80 -3.81
N GLY A 371 53.59 -22.11 -4.92
CA GLY A 371 54.19 -22.76 -6.08
C GLY A 371 55.32 -21.95 -6.72
N LEU A 372 55.20 -20.62 -6.74
CA LEU A 372 56.21 -19.70 -7.28
C LEU A 372 57.33 -19.33 -6.28
N GLY A 373 57.32 -19.87 -5.05
CA GLY A 373 58.34 -19.60 -4.05
C GLY A 373 59.75 -20.08 -4.48
N GLY A 374 59.82 -21.21 -5.17
CA GLY A 374 61.05 -21.71 -5.78
C GLY A 374 61.56 -20.78 -6.88
N GLU A 375 60.68 -20.36 -7.79
CA GLU A 375 60.94 -19.37 -8.84
C GLU A 375 61.44 -18.05 -8.27
N LYS A 376 60.83 -17.54 -7.20
CA LYS A 376 61.24 -16.30 -6.51
C LYS A 376 62.70 -16.40 -6.06
N THR A 377 63.07 -17.51 -5.43
CA THR A 377 64.44 -17.77 -4.97
C THR A 377 65.40 -17.82 -6.16
N ARG A 378 65.03 -18.54 -7.22
CA ARG A 378 65.83 -18.68 -8.44
C ARG A 378 66.03 -17.35 -9.16
N TRP A 379 64.97 -16.55 -9.34
CA TRP A 379 65.03 -15.24 -9.99
C TRP A 379 65.84 -14.24 -9.17
N THR A 380 65.75 -14.29 -7.84
CA THR A 380 66.58 -13.48 -6.95
C THR A 380 68.07 -13.80 -7.12
N ALA A 381 68.42 -15.09 -7.17
CA ALA A 381 69.79 -15.52 -7.41
C ALA A 381 70.28 -15.13 -8.82
N ALA A 382 69.45 -15.32 -9.85
CA ALA A 382 69.77 -14.96 -11.23
C ALA A 382 69.98 -13.44 -11.39
N ALA A 383 69.10 -12.61 -10.82
CA ALA A 383 69.24 -11.16 -10.85
C ALA A 383 70.51 -10.67 -10.14
N LYS A 384 70.92 -11.33 -9.04
CA LYS A 384 72.21 -11.05 -8.36
C LYS A 384 73.42 -11.43 -9.23
N ARG A 385 73.37 -12.57 -9.91
CA ARG A 385 74.46 -13.04 -10.79
C ARG A 385 74.63 -12.17 -12.04
N LEU A 386 73.54 -11.62 -12.58
CA LEU A 386 73.53 -10.78 -13.78
C LEU A 386 73.82 -9.29 -13.49
N LYS A 387 74.36 -8.98 -12.31
CA LYS A 387 74.74 -7.61 -11.95
C LYS A 387 75.97 -7.21 -12.79
N VAL A 388 75.70 -6.40 -13.81
CA VAL A 388 76.69 -5.72 -14.66
C VAL A 388 77.33 -4.57 -13.92
#